data_AF-A0A3Q4GZU9-F1
#
_entry.id   AF-A0A3Q4GZU9-F1
#
_cell.length_a   1.000
_cell.length_b   1.000
_cell.length_c   1.000
_cell.angle_alpha   90.00
_cell.angle_beta   90.00
_cell.angle_gamma   90.00
#
_symmetry.space_group_name_H-M   'P 1'
#
loop_
_entity.id
_entity.type
_entity.pdbx_description
1 polymer ?
#
loop_
_entity_poly.entity_id
_entity_poly.type
_entity_poly.pdbx_seq_one_letter_code
_entity_poly.pdbx_strand_id
1 'polypeptide(L)'
;MHSKEHISHDEYQKTADWLMSQTKHRPQVAIICGSGLGMLADTLKCQDSFAYADIPGFPQSTVQGHAGQLVFGELKGKTCVCMQGRFHMYEGHSLCKEGVYAMVGGPNFETIAEARLLHRLGVDAVGMSTAPEVVVATHCGLRVFGLSLITNKVVKSYEDTESVNHEGVLEIGRLRSHTVQQLVTELIDRMEINNNDNINKSI
;
A
#
# COMPACT_ATOMS: atom_id res chain seq x y z
N MET A 1 9.90 -8.37 -24.15
CA MET A 1 8.68 -7.57 -24.37
C MET A 1 7.49 -8.48 -24.09
N HIS A 2 6.94 -8.46 -22.86
CA HIS A 2 5.72 -9.21 -22.57
C HIS A 2 4.54 -8.53 -23.26
N SER A 3 3.71 -9.31 -23.95
CA SER A 3 2.35 -8.90 -24.28
C SER A 3 1.61 -8.65 -22.96
N LYS A 4 1.13 -7.43 -22.76
CA LYS A 4 0.11 -7.19 -21.74
C LYS A 4 -1.18 -7.82 -22.25
N GLU A 5 -1.54 -8.99 -21.72
CA GLU A 5 -2.89 -9.49 -21.86
C GLU A 5 -3.84 -8.47 -21.24
N HIS A 6 -4.84 -8.05 -22.01
CA HIS A 6 -5.75 -6.99 -21.61
C HIS A 6 -6.82 -7.60 -20.69
N ILE A 7 -6.56 -7.57 -19.38
CA ILE A 7 -7.52 -8.05 -18.37
C ILE A 7 -8.88 -7.37 -18.61
N SER A 8 -9.89 -8.19 -18.85
CA SER A 8 -11.25 -7.78 -19.16
C SER A 8 -12.05 -7.50 -17.89
N HIS A 9 -13.14 -6.73 -18.03
CA HIS A 9 -14.10 -6.53 -16.95
C HIS A 9 -14.58 -7.86 -16.35
N ASP A 10 -14.84 -8.85 -17.20
CA ASP A 10 -15.32 -10.18 -16.82
C ASP A 10 -14.30 -10.98 -16.01
N GLU A 11 -13.00 -10.71 -16.16
CA GLU A 11 -11.95 -11.34 -15.34
C GLU A 11 -11.88 -10.70 -13.95
N TYR A 12 -11.94 -9.37 -13.85
CA TYR A 12 -12.10 -8.69 -12.57
C TYR A 12 -13.38 -9.14 -11.84
N GLN A 13 -14.49 -9.31 -12.56
CA GLN A 13 -15.76 -9.79 -12.00
C GLN A 13 -15.64 -11.23 -11.50
N LYS A 14 -15.05 -12.17 -12.26
CA LYS A 14 -14.83 -13.56 -11.82
C LYS A 14 -14.01 -13.63 -10.53
N THR A 15 -12.96 -12.81 -10.41
CA THR A 15 -12.16 -12.72 -9.18
C THR A 15 -12.97 -12.18 -8.00
N ALA A 16 -13.79 -11.14 -8.23
CA ALA A 16 -14.67 -10.58 -7.21
C ALA A 16 -15.76 -11.57 -6.76
N ASP A 17 -16.40 -12.27 -7.70
CA ASP A 17 -17.43 -13.28 -7.45
C ASP A 17 -16.86 -14.47 -6.66
N TRP A 18 -15.65 -14.93 -7.02
CA TRP A 18 -14.94 -15.95 -6.26
C TRP A 18 -14.71 -15.49 -4.81
N LEU A 19 -14.13 -14.31 -4.60
CA LEU A 19 -13.90 -13.77 -3.25
C LEU A 19 -15.23 -13.61 -2.47
N MET A 20 -16.28 -13.09 -3.10
CA MET A 20 -17.61 -12.95 -2.49
C MET A 20 -18.26 -14.29 -2.13
N SER A 21 -17.86 -15.39 -2.76
CA SER A 21 -18.30 -16.75 -2.42
C SER A 21 -17.50 -17.36 -1.26
N GLN A 22 -16.22 -16.99 -1.10
CA GLN A 22 -15.35 -17.55 -0.07
C GLN A 22 -15.47 -16.83 1.28
N THR A 23 -15.73 -15.52 1.29
CA THR A 23 -15.89 -14.74 2.54
C THR A 23 -17.28 -14.10 2.68
N LYS A 24 -17.75 -13.98 3.94
CA LYS A 24 -18.93 -13.18 4.30
C LYS A 24 -18.63 -11.69 4.45
N HIS A 25 -17.36 -11.30 4.53
CA HIS A 25 -16.97 -9.90 4.69
C HIS A 25 -17.29 -9.09 3.43
N ARG A 26 -17.78 -7.86 3.63
CA ARG A 26 -18.03 -6.89 2.56
C ARG A 26 -17.27 -5.61 2.93
N PRO A 27 -16.00 -5.48 2.51
CA PRO A 27 -15.10 -4.44 3.01
C PRO A 27 -15.49 -3.06 2.51
N GLN A 28 -15.45 -2.09 3.42
CA GLN A 28 -15.67 -0.67 3.16
C GLN A 28 -14.33 0.09 3.05
N VAL A 29 -13.23 -0.51 3.50
CA VAL A 29 -11.86 0.03 3.45
C VAL A 29 -10.94 -1.03 2.85
N ALA A 30 -10.15 -0.65 1.84
CA ALA A 30 -9.05 -1.45 1.31
C ALA A 30 -7.72 -0.86 1.78
N ILE A 31 -6.80 -1.72 2.23
CA ILE A 31 -5.49 -1.33 2.76
C ILE A 31 -4.40 -2.08 1.98
N ILE A 32 -3.44 -1.35 1.42
CA ILE A 32 -2.27 -1.93 0.75
C ILE A 32 -1.08 -1.79 1.71
N CYS A 33 -0.64 -2.90 2.31
CA CYS A 33 0.39 -2.86 3.34
C CYS A 33 1.79 -2.72 2.73
N GLY A 34 2.45 -1.59 3.02
CA GLY A 34 3.88 -1.35 2.79
C GLY A 34 4.80 -2.08 3.80
N SER A 35 6.10 -1.71 3.84
CA SER A 35 7.02 -2.25 4.87
C SER A 35 6.57 -1.85 6.27
N GLY A 36 6.81 -2.72 7.25
CA GLY A 36 6.35 -2.53 8.62
C GLY A 36 4.83 -2.68 8.80
N LEU A 37 4.03 -2.58 7.73
CA LEU A 37 2.57 -2.67 7.77
C LEU A 37 2.00 -4.09 7.57
N GLY A 38 2.83 -5.10 7.28
CA GLY A 38 2.37 -6.50 7.17
C GLY A 38 1.55 -6.95 8.39
N MET A 39 2.03 -6.62 9.59
CA MET A 39 1.42 -6.95 10.89
C MET A 39 0.10 -6.22 11.18
N LEU A 40 -0.30 -5.23 10.37
CA LEU A 40 -1.60 -4.57 10.53
C LEU A 40 -2.75 -5.54 10.22
N ALA A 41 -2.59 -6.38 9.19
CA ALA A 41 -3.58 -7.38 8.81
C ALA A 41 -3.75 -8.45 9.90
N ASP A 42 -2.65 -8.86 10.55
CA ASP A 42 -2.65 -9.79 11.68
C ASP A 42 -3.50 -9.30 12.87
N THR A 43 -3.77 -7.98 12.96
CA THR A 43 -4.64 -7.37 13.98
C THR A 43 -6.09 -7.11 13.55
N LEU A 44 -6.49 -7.56 12.36
CA LEU A 44 -7.91 -7.67 12.01
C LEU A 44 -8.59 -8.73 12.91
N LYS A 45 -9.85 -8.50 13.28
CA LYS A 45 -10.69 -9.50 13.94
C LYS A 45 -11.48 -10.30 12.90
N CYS A 46 -11.83 -11.53 13.23
CA CYS A 46 -12.61 -12.43 12.37
C CYS A 46 -12.00 -12.51 10.96
N GLN A 47 -10.81 -13.10 10.85
CA GLN A 47 -10.06 -13.10 9.59
C GLN A 47 -10.47 -14.23 8.65
N ASP A 48 -10.71 -13.88 7.38
CA ASP A 48 -10.69 -14.81 6.24
C ASP A 48 -9.47 -14.45 5.37
N SER A 49 -8.49 -15.36 5.26
CA SER A 49 -7.20 -15.11 4.58
C SER A 49 -7.01 -16.03 3.37
N PHE A 50 -6.64 -15.43 2.22
CA PHE A 50 -6.48 -16.12 0.95
C PHE A 50 -5.10 -15.85 0.35
N ALA A 51 -4.33 -16.88 -0.02
CA ALA A 51 -3.06 -16.64 -0.72
C ALA A 51 -3.33 -16.20 -2.17
N TYR A 52 -2.50 -15.29 -2.71
CA TYR A 52 -2.63 -14.80 -4.08
C TYR A 52 -2.53 -15.92 -5.13
N ALA A 53 -1.93 -17.07 -4.79
CA ALA A 53 -1.87 -18.25 -5.66
C ALA A 53 -3.21 -19.02 -5.74
N ASP A 54 -4.08 -18.90 -4.74
CA ASP A 54 -5.38 -19.58 -4.68
C ASP A 54 -6.50 -18.74 -5.31
N ILE A 55 -6.30 -17.41 -5.40
CA ILE A 55 -7.26 -16.45 -5.96
C ILE A 55 -7.19 -16.49 -7.50
N PRO A 56 -8.28 -16.80 -8.23
CA PRO A 56 -8.27 -16.80 -9.68
C PRO A 56 -7.88 -15.44 -10.29
N GLY A 57 -6.92 -15.46 -11.22
CA GLY A 57 -6.46 -14.27 -11.95
C GLY A 57 -5.55 -13.31 -11.16
N PHE A 58 -5.19 -13.62 -9.91
CA PHE A 58 -4.35 -12.75 -9.10
C PHE A 58 -2.86 -12.86 -9.46
N PRO A 59 -2.10 -11.75 -9.43
CA PRO A 59 -0.65 -11.77 -9.65
C PRO A 59 0.09 -12.35 -8.44
N GLN A 60 0.97 -13.33 -8.68
CA GLN A 60 1.85 -13.86 -7.64
C GLN A 60 2.98 -12.88 -7.30
N SER A 61 3.32 -12.80 -6.01
CA SER A 61 4.44 -11.97 -5.52
C SER A 61 5.75 -12.73 -5.60
N THR A 62 6.72 -12.21 -6.34
CA THR A 62 8.08 -12.77 -6.47
C THR A 62 9.11 -12.12 -5.54
N VAL A 63 8.74 -11.08 -4.78
CA VAL A 63 9.64 -10.33 -3.89
C VAL A 63 9.66 -10.94 -2.49
N GLN A 64 10.87 -11.19 -1.98
CA GLN A 64 11.12 -11.77 -0.66
C GLN A 64 10.51 -10.92 0.46
N GLY A 65 9.79 -11.57 1.40
CA GLY A 65 9.21 -10.92 2.58
C GLY A 65 7.74 -10.52 2.45
N HIS A 66 7.12 -10.66 1.27
CA HIS A 66 5.68 -10.57 1.13
C HIS A 66 5.03 -11.90 1.47
N ALA A 67 4.05 -11.91 2.39
CA ALA A 67 3.22 -13.08 2.66
C ALA A 67 2.41 -13.49 1.43
N GLY A 68 2.06 -12.52 0.58
CA GLY A 68 1.34 -12.77 -0.67
C GLY A 68 -0.11 -13.19 -0.41
N GLN A 69 -0.77 -12.53 0.54
CA GLN A 69 -2.12 -12.88 0.98
C GLN A 69 -3.07 -11.67 0.97
N LEU A 70 -4.35 -11.95 0.71
CA LEU A 70 -5.46 -11.03 0.81
C LEU A 70 -6.25 -11.40 2.08
N VAL A 71 -6.22 -10.54 3.09
CA VAL A 71 -6.81 -10.80 4.41
C VAL A 71 -8.05 -9.91 4.60
N PHE A 72 -9.22 -10.51 4.75
CA PHE A 72 -10.45 -9.82 5.12
C PHE A 72 -10.64 -9.88 6.64
N GLY A 73 -11.35 -8.91 7.20
CA GLY A 73 -11.74 -8.93 8.62
C GLY A 73 -12.28 -7.59 9.09
N GLU A 74 -12.28 -7.36 10.40
CA GLU A 74 -12.75 -6.11 11.03
C GLU A 74 -11.61 -5.36 11.74
N LEU A 75 -11.53 -4.03 11.52
CA LEU A 75 -10.70 -3.12 12.31
C LEU A 75 -11.58 -1.99 12.86
N LYS A 76 -11.61 -1.82 14.19
CA LYS A 76 -12.38 -0.77 14.88
C LYS A 76 -13.84 -0.64 14.36
N GLY A 77 -14.56 -1.77 14.32
CA GLY A 77 -15.96 -1.83 13.88
C GLY A 77 -16.20 -1.71 12.37
N LYS A 78 -15.15 -1.65 11.55
CA LYS A 78 -15.24 -1.44 10.09
C LYS A 78 -14.67 -2.63 9.35
N THR A 79 -15.40 -3.12 8.34
CA THR A 79 -14.92 -4.26 7.55
C THR A 79 -13.83 -3.80 6.59
N CYS A 80 -12.68 -4.45 6.66
CA CYS A 80 -11.48 -4.11 5.90
C CYS A 80 -11.03 -5.29 5.03
N VAL A 81 -10.27 -4.99 3.97
CA VAL A 81 -9.47 -5.97 3.24
C VAL A 81 -8.03 -5.46 3.10
N CYS A 82 -7.06 -6.29 3.48
CA CYS A 82 -5.65 -5.98 3.51
C CYS A 82 -4.88 -6.79 2.46
N MET A 83 -4.12 -6.11 1.59
CA MET A 83 -3.12 -6.76 0.72
C MET A 83 -1.79 -6.84 1.48
N GLN A 84 -1.42 -8.04 1.97
CA GLN A 84 -0.11 -8.29 2.58
C GLN A 84 0.97 -8.47 1.49
N GLY A 85 1.32 -7.37 0.79
CA GLY A 85 2.43 -7.37 -0.16
C GLY A 85 2.67 -6.06 -0.94
N ARG A 86 3.44 -5.15 -0.33
CA ARG A 86 4.40 -4.21 -0.98
C ARG A 86 5.35 -3.61 0.09
N PHE A 87 6.43 -2.95 -0.30
CA PHE A 87 7.45 -2.33 0.60
C PHE A 87 7.72 -0.87 0.10
N HIS A 88 7.97 0.19 0.90
CA HIS A 88 8.99 0.41 1.96
C HIS A 88 8.61 1.54 2.98
N MET A 89 9.28 1.67 4.15
CA MET A 89 8.98 2.68 5.22
C MET A 89 10.16 2.97 6.22
N TYR A 90 10.45 4.24 6.55
CA TYR A 90 11.01 4.70 7.87
C TYR A 90 10.58 6.13 8.31
N GLU A 91 10.89 6.66 9.51
CA GLU A 91 11.81 7.82 9.67
C GLU A 91 11.93 8.28 11.17
N GLY A 92 11.97 9.60 11.49
CA GLY A 92 12.18 10.12 12.85
C GLY A 92 11.99 11.63 13.12
N HIS A 93 11.34 12.41 12.26
CA HIS A 93 10.98 13.82 12.51
C HIS A 93 9.52 13.97 13.02
N SER A 94 8.89 15.14 12.84
CA SER A 94 7.52 15.39 13.33
C SER A 94 6.55 14.33 12.78
N LEU A 95 5.74 13.72 13.66
CA LEU A 95 4.96 12.48 13.41
C LEU A 95 4.14 12.42 12.12
N CYS A 96 3.79 13.56 11.53
CA CYS A 96 3.28 13.64 10.17
C CYS A 96 3.99 14.75 9.39
N LYS A 97 4.08 14.55 8.07
CA LYS A 97 4.47 15.52 7.05
C LYS A 97 3.56 15.33 5.84
N GLU A 98 3.14 16.42 5.24
CA GLU A 98 2.48 16.45 3.93
C GLU A 98 3.52 16.90 2.89
N GLY A 99 3.45 16.37 1.67
CA GLY A 99 4.45 16.61 0.62
C GLY A 99 4.20 15.78 -0.64
N VAL A 100 5.03 15.99 -1.65
CA VAL A 100 4.91 15.34 -2.97
C VAL A 100 5.67 14.01 -3.00
N TYR A 101 4.95 12.92 -3.32
CA TYR A 101 5.54 11.61 -3.63
C TYR A 101 5.79 11.46 -5.13
N ALA A 102 6.97 10.99 -5.51
CA ALA A 102 7.31 10.58 -6.87
C ALA A 102 7.56 9.07 -6.97
N MET A 103 7.01 8.44 -8.00
CA MET A 103 7.34 7.06 -8.37
C MET A 103 8.49 7.05 -9.39
N VAL A 104 9.51 6.22 -9.13
CA VAL A 104 10.55 5.82 -10.09
C VAL A 104 10.43 4.32 -10.40
N GLY A 105 11.08 3.85 -11.46
CA GLY A 105 10.95 2.45 -11.90
C GLY A 105 11.67 1.40 -11.04
N GLY A 106 12.74 1.79 -10.33
CA GLY A 106 13.60 0.84 -9.61
C GLY A 106 14.33 -0.16 -10.53
N PRO A 107 14.86 -1.27 -10.00
CA PRO A 107 14.96 -1.62 -8.58
C PRO A 107 16.15 -0.93 -7.87
N ASN A 108 17.02 -0.24 -8.61
CA ASN A 108 18.11 0.54 -8.04
C ASN A 108 17.57 1.80 -7.33
N PHE A 109 18.21 2.19 -6.23
CA PHE A 109 17.99 3.50 -5.60
C PHE A 109 18.50 4.65 -6.48
N GLU A 110 18.01 5.86 -6.21
CA GLU A 110 18.30 7.06 -6.99
C GLU A 110 19.77 7.48 -6.85
N THR A 111 20.41 7.84 -7.96
CA THR A 111 21.72 8.49 -7.92
C THR A 111 21.61 9.90 -7.34
N ILE A 112 22.72 10.46 -6.86
CA ILE A 112 22.81 11.86 -6.39
C ILE A 112 22.31 12.86 -7.46
N ALA A 113 22.46 12.55 -8.75
CA ALA A 113 21.95 13.39 -9.84
C ALA A 113 20.41 13.37 -9.92
N GLU A 114 19.81 12.17 -9.85
CA GLU A 114 18.36 11.98 -9.87
C GLU A 114 17.71 12.53 -8.59
N ALA A 115 18.31 12.28 -7.42
CA ALA A 115 17.89 12.84 -6.13
C ALA A 115 17.87 14.38 -6.14
N ARG A 116 18.89 15.01 -6.75
CA ARG A 116 18.94 16.47 -6.94
C ARG A 116 17.92 16.97 -7.95
N LEU A 117 17.62 16.20 -9.00
CA LEU A 117 16.59 16.54 -9.99
C LEU A 117 15.19 16.48 -9.37
N LEU A 118 14.81 15.35 -8.75
CA LEU A 118 13.52 15.16 -8.10
C LEU A 118 13.28 16.26 -7.05
N HIS A 119 14.27 16.55 -6.20
CA HIS A 119 14.14 17.61 -5.19
C HIS A 119 13.96 19.01 -5.80
N ARG A 120 14.59 19.31 -6.95
CA ARG A 120 14.36 20.56 -7.70
C ARG A 120 12.98 20.63 -8.37
N LEU A 121 12.35 19.49 -8.61
CA LEU A 121 10.96 19.38 -9.11
C LEU A 121 9.93 19.45 -7.97
N GLY A 122 10.35 19.70 -6.73
CA GLY A 122 9.46 19.81 -5.57
C GLY A 122 9.05 18.46 -4.96
N VAL A 123 9.82 17.39 -5.21
CA VAL A 123 9.58 16.08 -4.61
C VAL A 123 10.14 16.01 -3.19
N ASP A 124 9.30 15.59 -2.25
CA ASP A 124 9.62 15.38 -0.83
C ASP A 124 9.93 13.91 -0.51
N ALA A 125 9.23 12.98 -1.18
CA ALA A 125 9.39 11.54 -1.00
C ALA A 125 9.52 10.83 -2.36
N VAL A 126 10.37 9.81 -2.44
CA VAL A 126 10.53 8.97 -3.64
C VAL A 126 10.37 7.49 -3.29
N GLY A 127 9.85 6.70 -4.23
CA GLY A 127 9.79 5.24 -4.12
C GLY A 127 9.36 4.59 -5.43
N MET A 128 9.03 3.30 -5.37
CA MET A 128 8.90 2.43 -6.57
C MET A 128 7.49 1.81 -6.71
N SER A 129 6.46 2.42 -6.11
CA SER A 129 5.12 1.84 -5.98
C SER A 129 4.04 2.93 -5.79
N THR A 130 2.84 2.53 -5.38
CA THR A 130 1.72 3.37 -4.89
C THR A 130 1.03 4.23 -5.95
N ALA A 131 1.75 4.94 -6.81
CA ALA A 131 1.13 5.83 -7.81
C ALA A 131 0.21 5.09 -8.81
N PRO A 132 0.55 3.90 -9.36
CA PRO A 132 -0.35 3.13 -10.21
C PRO A 132 -1.64 2.70 -9.49
N GLU A 133 -1.52 2.28 -8.23
CA GLU A 133 -2.64 1.88 -7.38
C GLU A 133 -3.57 3.06 -7.09
N VAL A 134 -3.01 4.24 -6.77
CA VAL A 134 -3.75 5.50 -6.59
C VAL A 134 -4.52 5.89 -7.85
N VAL A 135 -3.89 5.80 -9.04
CA VAL A 135 -4.54 6.14 -10.31
C VAL A 135 -5.71 5.20 -10.61
N VAL A 136 -5.55 3.89 -10.45
CA VAL A 136 -6.63 2.91 -10.68
C VAL A 136 -7.77 3.11 -9.67
N ALA A 137 -7.46 3.29 -8.38
CA ALA A 137 -8.47 3.53 -7.36
C ALA A 137 -9.27 4.83 -7.63
N THR A 138 -8.58 5.91 -8.02
CA THR A 138 -9.21 7.20 -8.35
C THR A 138 -10.08 7.11 -9.61
N HIS A 139 -9.63 6.39 -10.64
CA HIS A 139 -10.40 6.12 -11.85
C HIS A 139 -11.71 5.35 -11.53
N CYS A 140 -11.67 4.43 -10.57
CA CYS A 140 -12.84 3.71 -10.07
C CYS A 140 -13.65 4.48 -9.01
N GLY A 141 -13.39 5.78 -8.81
CA GLY A 141 -14.16 6.65 -7.90
C GLY A 141 -13.91 6.41 -6.40
N LEU A 142 -12.87 5.66 -6.02
CA LEU A 142 -12.53 5.40 -4.62
C LEU A 142 -11.84 6.61 -3.99
N ARG A 143 -12.17 6.91 -2.72
CA ARG A 143 -11.37 7.83 -1.90
C ARG A 143 -10.04 7.15 -1.56
N VAL A 144 -8.93 7.84 -1.79
CA VAL A 144 -7.57 7.33 -1.51
C VAL A 144 -6.91 8.17 -0.42
N PHE A 145 -6.24 7.51 0.52
CA PHE A 145 -5.36 8.14 1.51
C PHE A 145 -3.96 7.54 1.34
N GLY A 146 -2.97 8.38 1.04
CA GLY A 146 -1.58 7.97 0.89
C GLY A 146 -0.77 8.22 2.15
N LEU A 147 0.01 7.24 2.59
CA LEU A 147 0.97 7.39 3.68
C LEU A 147 2.33 6.82 3.26
N SER A 148 3.36 7.66 3.27
CA SER A 148 4.75 7.26 3.10
C SER A 148 5.51 7.50 4.40
N LEU A 149 6.38 6.58 4.74
CA LEU A 149 7.37 6.75 5.80
C LEU A 149 8.74 6.83 5.08
N ILE A 150 9.43 7.97 5.17
CA ILE A 150 10.72 8.28 4.52
C ILE A 150 11.83 7.32 4.99
N THR A 151 12.45 6.56 4.09
CA THR A 151 13.19 5.28 4.37
C THR A 151 14.74 5.33 5.05
N ASN A 152 15.08 6.18 3.94
CA ASN A 152 16.21 6.92 3.34
C ASN A 152 15.88 8.41 3.16
N LYS A 153 16.51 9.24 4.00
CA LYS A 153 16.96 10.56 3.55
C LYS A 153 17.91 10.33 2.38
N VAL A 154 17.50 10.70 1.18
CA VAL A 154 18.29 10.46 -0.03
C VAL A 154 19.57 11.31 0.00
N VAL A 155 20.70 10.69 -0.34
CA VAL A 155 22.04 11.30 -0.37
C VAL A 155 22.09 12.46 -1.36
N LYS A 156 22.71 13.58 -0.98
CA LYS A 156 22.69 14.82 -1.78
C LYS A 156 24.08 15.45 -2.00
N SER A 157 25.13 15.08 -1.26
CA SER A 157 26.53 15.38 -1.59
C SER A 157 27.24 14.16 -2.20
N TYR A 158 28.36 14.40 -2.89
CA TYR A 158 29.33 13.34 -3.26
C TYR A 158 30.37 13.10 -2.16
N GLU A 159 30.33 13.90 -1.09
CA GLU A 159 31.16 13.79 0.12
C GLU A 159 30.48 12.96 1.22
N ASP A 160 29.18 12.71 1.08
CA ASP A 160 28.38 11.86 1.98
C ASP A 160 28.82 10.40 1.80
N THR A 161 29.27 9.74 2.87
CA THR A 161 29.73 8.33 2.83
C THR A 161 28.64 7.30 3.14
N GLU A 162 27.42 7.75 3.45
CA GLU A 162 26.28 6.88 3.74
C GLU A 162 25.77 6.20 2.46
N SER A 163 25.85 4.87 2.39
CA SER A 163 25.25 4.09 1.29
C SER A 163 23.90 3.52 1.71
N VAL A 164 22.86 3.81 0.91
CA VAL A 164 21.53 3.20 1.10
C VAL A 164 21.64 1.71 0.73
N ASN A 165 21.31 0.84 1.68
CA ASN A 165 21.24 -0.60 1.47
C ASN A 165 19.86 -1.14 1.91
N HIS A 166 19.43 -2.26 1.33
CA HIS A 166 18.10 -2.80 1.55
C HIS A 166 17.86 -3.27 3.00
N GLU A 167 18.89 -3.79 3.68
CA GLU A 167 18.80 -4.32 5.04
C GLU A 167 18.45 -3.23 6.07
N GLY A 168 19.07 -2.06 5.96
CA GLY A 168 18.72 -0.89 6.78
C GLY A 168 17.26 -0.44 6.58
N VAL A 169 16.75 -0.51 5.34
CA VAL A 169 15.35 -0.18 5.03
C VAL A 169 14.37 -1.12 5.75
N LEU A 170 14.72 -2.41 5.83
CA LEU A 170 13.89 -3.42 6.50
C LEU A 170 13.88 -3.22 8.03
N GLU A 171 15.04 -2.95 8.64
CA GLU A 171 15.16 -2.82 10.10
C GLU A 171 14.41 -1.59 10.63
N ILE A 172 14.54 -0.41 10.01
CA ILE A 172 13.78 0.76 10.50
C ILE A 172 12.27 0.59 10.24
N GLY A 173 11.88 -0.09 9.16
CA GLY A 173 10.49 -0.49 8.93
C GLY A 173 9.94 -1.42 10.03
N ARG A 174 10.77 -2.35 10.53
CA ARG A 174 10.46 -3.19 11.70
C ARG A 174 10.32 -2.35 12.97
N LEU A 175 11.25 -1.44 13.23
CA LEU A 175 11.27 -0.58 14.43
C LEU A 175 10.10 0.42 14.51
N ARG A 176 9.56 0.86 13.37
CA ARG A 176 8.43 1.83 13.32
C ARG A 176 7.05 1.18 13.14
N SER A 177 6.98 -0.08 12.73
CA SER A 177 5.76 -0.86 12.46
C SER A 177 4.59 -0.55 13.41
N HIS A 178 4.77 -0.73 14.71
CA HIS A 178 3.75 -0.53 15.75
C HIS A 178 3.19 0.91 15.76
N THR A 179 4.02 1.94 15.60
CA THR A 179 3.57 3.34 15.56
C THR A 179 2.69 3.61 14.34
N VAL A 180 3.06 3.07 13.18
CA VAL A 180 2.26 3.21 11.94
C VAL A 180 0.96 2.41 12.04
N GLN A 181 1.01 1.20 12.60
CA GLN A 181 -0.14 0.35 12.86
C GLN A 181 -1.15 1.04 13.78
N GLN A 182 -0.70 1.68 14.86
CA GLN A 182 -1.53 2.52 15.73
C GLN A 182 -2.14 3.70 14.97
N LEU A 183 -1.35 4.42 14.17
CA LEU A 183 -1.82 5.55 13.36
C LEU A 183 -2.91 5.12 12.36
N VAL A 184 -2.71 4.04 11.61
CA VAL A 184 -3.69 3.53 10.63
C VAL A 184 -4.94 3.00 11.34
N THR A 185 -4.78 2.32 12.48
CA THR A 185 -5.91 1.85 13.30
C THR A 185 -6.75 3.02 13.84
N GLU A 186 -6.12 4.12 14.26
CA GLU A 186 -6.81 5.31 14.78
C GLU A 186 -7.44 6.16 13.67
N LEU A 187 -6.77 6.27 12.52
CA LEU A 187 -7.36 6.85 11.30
C LEU A 187 -8.63 6.10 10.91
N ILE A 188 -8.57 4.76 10.84
CA ILE A 188 -9.73 3.92 10.51
C ILE A 188 -10.81 4.01 11.58
N ASP A 189 -10.49 4.13 12.88
CA ASP A 189 -11.52 4.36 13.90
C ASP A 189 -12.34 5.64 13.62
N ARG A 190 -11.64 6.70 13.19
CA ARG A 190 -12.22 8.01 12.88
C ARG A 190 -12.78 8.17 11.47
N MET A 191 -12.69 7.15 10.60
CA MET A 191 -13.23 7.23 9.25
C MET A 191 -14.76 7.20 9.25
N GLU A 192 -15.38 8.32 8.87
CA GLU A 192 -16.77 8.34 8.43
C GLU A 192 -16.91 7.57 7.11
N ILE A 193 -17.64 6.46 7.15
CA ILE A 193 -18.04 5.68 5.98
C ILE A 193 -19.47 6.08 5.64
N ASN A 194 -19.63 6.80 4.53
CA ASN A 194 -20.94 7.06 3.95
C ASN A 194 -21.44 5.78 3.29
N ASN A 195 -22.38 5.08 3.93
CA ASN A 195 -23.13 4.03 3.26
C ASN A 195 -23.97 4.65 2.13
N ASN A 196 -23.63 4.34 0.88
CA ASN A 196 -24.31 4.86 -0.32
C ASN A 196 -25.66 4.16 -0.61
N ASP A 197 -26.39 3.76 0.44
CA ASP A 197 -27.65 3.01 0.39
C ASP A 197 -28.80 3.76 -0.32
N ASN A 198 -28.61 5.06 -0.62
CA ASN A 198 -29.60 5.94 -1.22
C ASN A 198 -29.47 6.14 -2.75
N ILE A 199 -28.44 5.61 -3.41
CA ILE A 199 -28.25 5.84 -4.86
C ILE A 199 -29.31 5.11 -5.71
N ASN A 200 -29.79 3.93 -5.28
CA ASN A 200 -30.76 3.11 -6.02
C ASN A 200 -32.24 3.44 -5.68
N LYS A 201 -32.60 4.72 -5.54
CA LYS A 201 -33.98 5.14 -5.21
C LYS A 201 -34.63 6.16 -6.14
N SER A 202 -33.93 6.58 -7.21
CA SER A 202 -34.40 7.64 -8.12
C SER A 202 -33.99 7.43 -9.60
N ILE A 203 -34.35 6.28 -10.18
CA ILE A 203 -34.58 6.10 -11.63
C ILE A 203 -35.86 5.26 -11.79
#